data_AF-A0A7L3JPA0-F1
#
_entry.id   AF-A0A7L3JPA0-F1
#
_cell.length_a   1.000
_cell.length_b   1.000
_cell.length_c   1.000
_cell.angle_alpha   90.00
_cell.angle_beta   90.00
_cell.angle_gamma   90.00
#
_symmetry.space_group_name_H-M   'P 1'
#
loop_
_entity.id
_entity.type
_entity.pdbx_description
1 polymer ?
#
loop_
_entity_poly.entity_id
_entity_poly.type
_entity_poly.pdbx_seq_one_letter_code
_entity_poly.pdbx_strand_id
1 'polypeptide(L)'
;WGILFSHPRDFTPVCTTELGRAAKLAPEFSKRNVKMIALSIDSVQDHLSWSKVRGMGRCKGSWSTGSSTGKGAAAGLSRSSRAVGQTSSAQPMTLSPCAQVFVFGPDKKLKLSILYPATTGRNFDEILRVVDSLQLTAYKKVATPVDWKPGDSVMVVPTLPDEEAKKLFPKGVFTKDLPSGKKYLRYTPQP
;
A
#
# COMPACT_ATOMS: atom_id res chain seq x y z
N TRP A 1 8.11 6.64 -3.62
CA TRP A 1 6.95 5.71 -3.59
C TRP A 1 5.70 6.47 -3.20
N GLY A 2 4.52 5.95 -3.54
CA GLY A 2 3.25 6.59 -3.20
C GLY A 2 2.21 5.59 -2.72
N ILE A 3 1.43 5.95 -1.70
CA ILE A 3 0.26 5.20 -1.25
C ILE A 3 -0.96 6.08 -1.41
N LEU A 4 -1.91 5.64 -2.23
CA LEU A 4 -3.26 6.20 -2.29
C LEU A 4 -4.18 5.26 -1.54
N PHE A 5 -4.89 5.77 -0.53
CA PHE A 5 -5.86 4.96 0.19
C PHE A 5 -7.20 5.70 0.27
N SER A 6 -8.28 5.00 -0.05
CA SER A 6 -9.63 5.56 0.02
C SER A 6 -10.30 5.23 1.35
N HIS A 7 -11.28 6.04 1.74
CA HIS A 7 -12.23 5.71 2.78
C HIS A 7 -13.66 6.08 2.35
N PRO A 8 -14.68 5.34 2.80
CA PRO A 8 -16.06 5.53 2.34
C PRO A 8 -16.63 6.94 2.55
N ARG A 9 -16.45 7.48 3.77
CA ARG A 9 -17.01 8.78 4.18
C ARG A 9 -16.30 9.35 5.40
N ASP A 10 -16.17 10.66 5.44
CA ASP A 10 -15.79 11.44 6.61
C ASP A 10 -16.79 11.24 7.77
N PHE A 11 -16.38 11.61 8.99
CA PHE A 11 -17.21 11.49 10.21
C PHE A 11 -17.73 10.07 10.51
N THR A 12 -17.07 9.02 10.01
CA THR A 12 -17.39 7.62 10.34
C THR A 12 -16.35 7.02 11.30
N PRO A 13 -16.76 6.11 12.21
CA PRO A 13 -15.89 5.66 13.30
C PRO A 13 -14.66 4.91 12.81
N VAL A 14 -14.84 3.89 11.95
CA VAL A 14 -13.71 3.09 11.41
C VAL A 14 -12.72 3.99 10.68
N CYS A 15 -13.19 4.82 9.74
CA CYS A 15 -12.32 5.72 8.97
C CYS A 15 -11.58 6.71 9.89
N THR A 16 -12.22 7.18 10.96
CA THR A 16 -11.59 8.06 11.95
C THR A 16 -10.39 7.37 12.62
N THR A 17 -10.53 6.10 12.98
CA THR A 17 -9.44 5.30 13.56
C THR A 17 -8.33 5.05 12.55
N GLU A 18 -8.66 4.72 11.30
CA GLU A 18 -7.72 4.40 10.23
C GLU A 18 -6.84 5.59 9.86
N LEU A 19 -7.45 6.75 9.56
CA LEU A 19 -6.67 7.96 9.29
C LEU A 19 -5.85 8.37 10.53
N GLY A 20 -6.25 7.94 11.73
CA GLY A 20 -5.59 8.30 12.98
C GLY A 20 -4.30 7.50 13.13
N ARG A 21 -4.40 6.20 12.82
CA ARG A 21 -3.25 5.32 12.68
C ARG A 21 -2.33 5.77 11.54
N ALA A 22 -2.90 6.14 10.39
CA ALA A 22 -2.13 6.65 9.24
C ALA A 22 -1.30 7.89 9.60
N ALA A 23 -1.90 8.86 10.31
CA ALA A 23 -1.18 10.06 10.75
C ALA A 23 -0.07 9.75 11.76
N LYS A 24 -0.32 8.83 12.71
CA LYS A 24 0.70 8.37 13.66
C LYS A 24 1.88 7.66 12.97
N LEU A 25 1.62 6.91 11.90
CA LEU A 25 2.63 6.20 11.12
C LEU A 25 3.23 7.02 9.98
N ALA A 26 2.72 8.22 9.68
CA ALA A 26 3.23 9.06 8.59
C ALA A 26 4.76 9.30 8.65
N PRO A 27 5.40 9.46 9.84
CA PRO A 27 6.86 9.52 9.93
C PRO A 27 7.56 8.23 9.44
N GLU A 28 7.00 7.06 9.72
CA GLU A 28 7.57 5.76 9.29
C GLU A 28 7.52 5.58 7.77
N PHE A 29 6.44 6.03 7.13
CA PHE A 29 6.34 6.07 5.67
C PHE A 29 7.28 7.11 5.06
N SER A 30 7.43 8.27 5.72
CA SER A 30 8.34 9.33 5.27
C SER A 30 9.81 8.88 5.30
N LYS A 31 10.23 8.16 6.36
CA LYS A 31 11.57 7.54 6.46
C LYS A 31 11.89 6.62 5.29
N ARG A 32 10.87 5.98 4.71
CA ARG A 32 10.96 5.08 3.54
C ARG A 32 10.76 5.79 2.20
N ASN A 33 10.73 7.14 2.19
CA ASN A 33 10.46 7.94 0.99
C ASN A 33 9.11 7.55 0.32
N VAL A 34 8.08 7.33 1.14
CA VAL A 34 6.71 7.07 0.73
C VAL A 34 5.84 8.28 1.03
N LYS A 35 5.16 8.80 0.01
CA LYS A 35 4.14 9.83 0.17
C LYS A 35 2.77 9.17 0.33
N MET A 36 1.99 9.60 1.30
CA MET A 36 0.63 9.11 1.53
C MET A 36 -0.41 10.14 1.10
N ILE A 37 -1.49 9.68 0.47
CA ILE A 37 -2.65 10.48 0.12
C ILE A 37 -3.94 9.72 0.44
N ALA A 38 -4.85 10.39 1.14
CA ALA A 38 -6.20 9.89 1.44
C ALA A 38 -7.20 10.40 0.40
N LEU A 39 -8.24 9.61 0.11
CA LEU A 39 -9.30 9.96 -0.83
C LEU A 39 -10.68 9.58 -0.26
N SER A 40 -11.66 10.46 -0.41
CA SER A 40 -13.06 10.14 -0.17
C SER A 40 -13.95 10.82 -1.21
N ILE A 41 -15.26 10.62 -1.09
CA ILE A 41 -16.28 11.29 -1.90
C ILE A 41 -16.76 12.63 -1.33
N ASP A 42 -16.34 12.97 -0.11
CA ASP A 42 -16.78 14.18 0.61
C ASP A 42 -16.08 15.45 0.10
N SER A 43 -16.60 16.60 0.52
CA SER A 43 -16.07 17.91 0.11
C SER A 43 -14.74 18.25 0.79
N VAL A 44 -13.97 19.19 0.24
CA VAL A 44 -12.77 19.71 0.91
C VAL A 44 -13.14 20.33 2.26
N GLN A 45 -14.29 20.99 2.34
CA GLN A 45 -14.77 21.63 3.55
C GLN A 45 -15.01 20.58 4.65
N ASP A 46 -15.62 19.46 4.32
CA ASP A 46 -15.83 18.34 5.26
C ASP A 46 -14.49 17.77 5.73
N HIS A 47 -13.54 17.57 4.80
CA HIS A 47 -12.19 17.12 5.12
C HIS A 47 -11.47 18.01 6.13
N LEU A 48 -11.53 19.33 5.92
CA LEU A 48 -10.91 20.31 6.82
C LEU A 48 -11.60 20.35 8.18
N SER A 49 -12.92 20.18 8.20
CA SER A 49 -13.74 20.16 9.40
C SER A 49 -13.46 18.92 10.24
N TRP A 50 -13.50 17.75 9.61
CA TRP A 50 -13.26 16.47 10.24
C TRP A 50 -11.83 16.35 10.77
N SER A 51 -10.84 16.87 10.04
CA SER A 51 -9.44 16.88 10.49
C SER A 51 -9.25 17.64 11.81
N LYS A 52 -10.02 18.70 12.07
CA LYS A 52 -9.98 19.46 13.34
C LYS A 52 -10.55 18.67 14.51
N VAL A 53 -11.67 17.98 14.31
CA VAL A 53 -12.35 17.17 15.33
C VAL A 53 -11.46 16.05 15.85
N ARG A 54 -10.55 15.55 15.00
CA ARG A 54 -9.70 14.39 15.30
C ARG A 54 -8.52 14.69 16.22
N GLY A 55 -8.32 15.95 16.65
CA GLY A 55 -7.16 16.34 17.44
C GLY A 55 -5.82 16.07 16.73
N MET A 56 -5.85 15.79 15.42
CA MET A 56 -4.69 15.66 14.57
C MET A 56 -4.14 17.07 14.33
N GLY A 57 -3.34 17.54 15.28
CA GLY A 57 -2.55 18.75 15.13
C GLY A 57 -1.87 18.74 13.75
N ARG A 58 -1.95 19.87 13.05
CA ARG A 58 -1.44 20.08 11.69
C ARG A 58 -0.10 19.36 11.48
N CYS A 59 -0.13 18.15 10.91
CA CYS A 59 1.10 17.54 10.42
C CYS A 59 1.57 18.43 9.26
N LYS A 60 2.68 19.15 9.46
CA LYS A 60 3.30 20.06 8.48
C LYS A 60 3.91 19.32 7.27
N GLY A 61 3.40 18.15 6.91
CA GLY A 61 3.77 17.42 5.70
C GLY A 61 2.67 17.60 4.67
N SER A 62 2.99 18.23 3.54
CA SER A 62 2.13 18.46 2.37
C SER A 62 1.03 17.40 2.17
N TRP A 63 -0.16 17.63 2.75
CA TRP A 63 -1.34 16.80 2.56
C TRP A 63 -2.22 17.47 1.51
N SER A 64 -2.28 16.84 0.34
CA SER A 64 -3.24 17.21 -0.71
C SER A 64 -4.45 16.28 -0.57
N THR A 65 -5.50 16.71 0.13
CA THR A 65 -6.82 16.08 0.00
C THR A 65 -7.43 16.53 -1.32
N GLY A 66 -7.40 15.67 -2.34
CA GLY A 66 -8.09 15.95 -3.59
C GLY A 66 -9.59 15.74 -3.40
N SER A 67 -10.40 16.80 -3.52
CA SER A 67 -11.84 16.66 -3.67
C SER A 67 -12.21 16.35 -5.11
N SER A 68 -13.23 15.53 -5.29
CA SER A 68 -13.84 15.27 -6.60
C SER A 68 -14.86 16.32 -7.03
N THR A 69 -14.89 17.50 -6.39
CA THR A 69 -15.89 18.54 -6.64
C THR A 69 -15.24 19.90 -6.93
N GLY A 70 -15.17 20.28 -8.21
CA GLY A 70 -14.94 21.67 -8.63
C GLY A 70 -13.91 21.86 -9.73
N LYS A 71 -14.35 22.49 -10.83
CA LYS A 71 -13.63 22.74 -12.08
C LYS A 71 -12.40 23.64 -11.89
N GLY A 72 -11.27 23.25 -12.50
CA GLY A 72 -10.13 24.14 -12.77
C GLY A 72 -8.77 23.56 -12.38
N ALA A 73 -7.98 23.17 -13.40
CA ALA A 73 -6.54 22.89 -13.34
C ALA A 73 -6.05 21.68 -12.50
N ALA A 74 -6.49 20.48 -12.86
CA ALA A 74 -5.70 19.25 -12.73
C ALA A 74 -6.26 18.18 -13.68
N ALA A 75 -5.88 18.29 -14.96
CA ALA A 75 -6.20 17.28 -15.95
C ALA A 75 -5.47 15.97 -15.61
N GLY A 76 -6.19 15.02 -15.00
CA GLY A 76 -5.77 13.62 -14.96
C GLY A 76 -5.91 12.93 -13.61
N LEU A 77 -7.14 12.74 -13.12
CA LEU A 77 -7.58 11.61 -12.26
C LEU A 77 -9.09 11.70 -11.95
N SER A 78 -9.90 12.12 -12.93
CA SER A 78 -11.37 12.07 -12.86
C SER A 78 -11.87 11.19 -13.98
N ARG A 79 -11.76 9.86 -13.86
CA ARG A 79 -12.44 8.92 -14.76
C ARG A 79 -12.52 7.45 -14.32
N SER A 80 -12.35 7.10 -13.04
CA SER A 80 -12.46 5.69 -12.61
C SER A 80 -13.46 5.46 -11.47
N SER A 81 -14.74 5.76 -11.73
CA SER A 81 -15.85 5.07 -11.04
C SER A 81 -16.99 4.70 -12.00
N ARG A 82 -16.83 4.92 -13.32
CA ARG A 82 -17.86 4.64 -14.34
C ARG A 82 -17.58 3.43 -15.24
N ALA A 83 -16.47 2.72 -15.04
CA ALA A 83 -16.05 1.66 -15.95
C ALA A 83 -15.80 0.31 -15.24
N VAL A 84 -16.78 -0.16 -14.46
CA VAL A 84 -16.94 -1.59 -14.15
C VAL A 84 -18.44 -1.86 -14.03
N GLY A 85 -19.01 -2.56 -15.02
CA GLY A 85 -20.32 -3.21 -14.94
C GLY A 85 -21.55 -2.31 -15.06
N GLN A 86 -21.90 -1.87 -16.28
CA GLN A 86 -23.32 -1.69 -16.61
C GLN A 86 -23.93 -3.08 -16.82
N THR A 87 -24.46 -3.66 -15.76
CA THR A 87 -25.43 -4.75 -15.87
C THR A 87 -26.77 -4.21 -15.39
N SER A 88 -27.73 -4.23 -16.31
CA SER A 88 -29.12 -3.85 -16.13
C SER A 88 -29.78 -4.56 -14.94
N SER A 89 -30.72 -3.86 -14.30
CA SER A 89 -31.69 -4.34 -13.31
C SER A 89 -31.13 -4.95 -12.01
N ALA A 90 -30.79 -4.10 -11.05
CA ALA A 90 -30.99 -4.34 -9.62
C ALA A 90 -30.79 -3.02 -8.87
N GLN A 91 -31.53 -2.84 -7.77
CA GLN A 91 -31.48 -1.80 -6.73
C GLN A 91 -30.25 -0.87 -6.75
N PRO A 92 -30.38 0.44 -6.43
CA PRO A 92 -29.23 1.32 -6.29
C PRO A 92 -28.42 0.90 -5.06
N MET A 93 -27.57 -0.13 -5.22
CA MET A 93 -26.41 -0.33 -4.37
C MET A 93 -25.60 0.94 -4.56
N THR A 94 -25.75 1.85 -3.60
CA THR A 94 -24.80 2.93 -3.40
C THR A 94 -23.46 2.20 -3.24
N LEU A 95 -22.63 2.20 -4.29
CA LEU A 95 -21.26 1.72 -4.23
C LEU A 95 -20.54 2.65 -3.27
N SER A 96 -20.70 2.36 -1.97
CA SER A 96 -19.91 2.95 -0.91
C SER A 96 -18.46 2.73 -1.32
N PRO A 97 -17.62 3.78 -1.41
CA PRO A 97 -16.24 3.61 -1.84
C PRO A 97 -15.61 2.52 -0.98
N CYS A 98 -15.30 1.37 -1.57
CA CYS A 98 -14.59 0.33 -0.85
C CYS A 98 -13.29 0.93 -0.30
N ALA A 99 -12.88 0.49 0.89
CA ALA A 99 -11.62 0.92 1.48
C ALA A 99 -10.47 0.28 0.69
N GLN A 100 -9.94 1.03 -0.28
CA GLN A 100 -8.89 0.59 -1.18
C GLN A 100 -7.55 1.13 -0.71
N VAL A 101 -6.49 0.38 -0.97
CA VAL A 101 -5.11 0.82 -0.85
C VAL A 101 -4.42 0.50 -2.16
N PHE A 102 -3.74 1.48 -2.74
CA PHE A 102 -2.92 1.34 -3.94
C PHE A 102 -1.51 1.82 -3.63
N VAL A 103 -0.53 0.96 -3.86
CA VAL A 103 0.90 1.27 -3.69
C VAL A 103 1.54 1.43 -5.06
N PHE A 104 2.13 2.60 -5.30
CA PHE A 104 2.78 2.97 -6.56
C PHE A 104 4.29 3.08 -6.40
N GLY A 105 5.01 2.53 -7.36
CA GLY A 105 6.46 2.70 -7.48
C GLY A 105 6.85 4.09 -8.00
N PRO A 106 8.15 4.47 -7.93
CA PRO A 106 8.65 5.70 -8.55
C PRO A 106 8.36 5.80 -10.05
N ASP A 107 8.25 4.66 -10.71
CA ASP A 107 7.88 4.45 -12.13
C ASP A 107 6.39 4.66 -12.42
N LYS A 108 5.61 5.12 -11.43
CA LYS A 108 4.15 5.37 -11.53
C LYS A 108 3.31 4.13 -11.81
N LYS A 109 3.90 2.94 -11.77
CA LYS A 109 3.16 1.69 -11.94
C LYS A 109 2.61 1.22 -10.60
N LEU A 110 1.42 0.63 -10.64
CA LEU A 110 0.84 -0.07 -9.51
C LEU A 110 1.72 -1.27 -9.13
N LYS A 111 2.03 -1.41 -7.85
CA LYS A 111 2.85 -2.50 -7.30
C LYS A 111 2.05 -3.45 -6.43
N LEU A 112 1.05 -2.92 -5.72
CA LEU A 112 0.16 -3.69 -4.86
C LEU A 112 -1.16 -2.96 -4.69
N SER A 113 -2.26 -3.72 -4.62
CA SER A 113 -3.56 -3.21 -4.20
C SER A 113 -4.19 -4.10 -3.14
N ILE A 114 -4.98 -3.49 -2.27
CA ILE A 114 -5.76 -4.18 -1.24
C ILE A 114 -7.18 -3.61 -1.26
N LEU A 115 -8.19 -4.48 -1.20
CA LEU A 115 -9.60 -4.12 -1.17
C LEU A 115 -10.23 -4.64 0.13
N TYR A 116 -10.58 -3.74 1.03
CA TYR A 116 -11.32 -4.07 2.26
C TYR A 116 -12.77 -3.57 2.13
N PRO A 117 -13.75 -4.31 2.68
CA PRO A 117 -15.10 -3.79 2.82
C PRO A 117 -15.11 -2.67 3.87
N ALA A 118 -16.10 -1.78 3.81
CA ALA A 118 -16.26 -0.70 4.80
C ALA A 118 -16.42 -1.21 6.25
N THR A 119 -16.82 -2.47 6.42
CA THR A 119 -17.02 -3.13 7.72
C THR A 119 -15.71 -3.58 8.38
N THR A 120 -14.59 -3.61 7.65
CA THR A 120 -13.31 -4.14 8.14
C THR A 120 -12.24 -3.06 8.07
N GLY A 121 -11.79 -2.59 9.23
CA GLY A 121 -10.66 -1.65 9.32
C GLY A 121 -9.34 -2.28 8.87
N ARG A 122 -8.50 -1.49 8.20
CA ARG A 122 -7.22 -1.93 7.64
C ARG A 122 -6.13 -2.07 8.69
N ASN A 123 -5.26 -3.06 8.47
CA ASN A 123 -4.02 -3.19 9.20
C ASN A 123 -2.90 -2.34 8.55
N PHE A 124 -2.56 -1.20 9.15
CA PHE A 124 -1.49 -0.33 8.64
C PHE A 124 -0.08 -0.89 8.87
N ASP A 125 0.09 -1.82 9.81
CA ASP A 125 1.38 -2.49 10.01
C ASP A 125 1.67 -3.42 8.83
N GLU A 126 0.63 -4.08 8.29
CA GLU A 126 0.75 -4.84 7.05
C GLU A 126 1.09 -3.94 5.86
N ILE A 127 0.45 -2.77 5.75
CA ILE A 127 0.76 -1.79 4.70
C ILE A 127 2.24 -1.36 4.79
N LEU A 128 2.77 -1.12 5.99
CA LEU A 128 4.17 -0.79 6.19
C LEU A 128 5.09 -1.98 5.84
N ARG A 129 4.73 -3.19 6.26
CA ARG A 129 5.49 -4.42 5.98
C ARG A 129 5.60 -4.71 4.48
N VAL A 130 4.51 -4.55 3.72
CA VAL A 130 4.56 -4.74 2.26
C VAL A 130 5.33 -3.64 1.55
N VAL A 131 5.37 -2.41 2.08
CA VAL A 131 6.27 -1.37 1.56
C VAL A 131 7.73 -1.80 1.73
N ASP A 132 8.10 -2.32 2.91
CA ASP A 132 9.46 -2.81 3.16
C ASP A 132 9.84 -3.95 2.21
N SER A 133 8.92 -4.90 2.01
CA SER A 133 9.09 -5.98 1.03
C SER A 133 9.24 -5.45 -0.40
N LEU A 134 8.34 -4.57 -0.86
CA LEU A 134 8.36 -4.02 -2.21
C LEU A 134 9.62 -3.21 -2.50
N GLN A 135 10.12 -2.46 -1.52
CA GLN A 135 11.37 -1.73 -1.66
C GLN A 135 12.57 -2.68 -1.69
N LEU A 136 12.63 -3.66 -0.78
CA LEU A 136 13.72 -4.64 -0.76
C LEU A 136 13.83 -5.39 -2.08
N THR A 137 12.71 -5.91 -2.57
CA THR A 137 12.63 -6.71 -3.81
C THR A 137 12.81 -5.88 -5.08
N ALA A 138 12.60 -4.55 -5.02
CA ALA A 138 12.92 -3.66 -6.14
C ALA A 138 14.42 -3.45 -6.34
N TYR A 139 15.21 -3.50 -5.26
CA TYR A 139 16.65 -3.18 -5.31
C TYR A 139 17.56 -4.40 -5.14
N LYS A 140 17.04 -5.53 -4.66
CA LYS A 140 17.78 -6.77 -4.42
C LYS A 140 17.10 -7.93 -5.13
N LYS A 141 17.88 -8.86 -5.69
CA LYS A 141 17.38 -10.06 -6.40
C LYS A 141 16.86 -11.13 -5.41
N VAL A 142 15.93 -10.75 -4.55
CA VAL A 142 15.32 -11.60 -3.52
C VAL A 142 13.79 -11.48 -3.56
N ALA A 143 13.10 -12.39 -2.88
CA ALA A 143 11.67 -12.34 -2.61
C ALA A 143 11.41 -12.60 -1.12
N THR A 144 10.42 -11.93 -0.53
CA THR A 144 10.08 -12.14 0.89
C THR A 144 9.12 -13.33 1.03
N PRO A 145 9.37 -14.31 1.93
CA PRO A 145 8.48 -15.44 2.15
C PRO A 145 7.17 -15.04 2.84
N VAL A 146 6.29 -16.02 3.04
CA VAL A 146 5.06 -15.87 3.83
C VAL A 146 5.39 -15.36 5.23
N ASP A 147 4.54 -14.47 5.76
CA ASP A 147 4.65 -13.86 7.09
C ASP A 147 6.00 -13.15 7.41
N TRP A 148 6.80 -12.87 6.38
CA TRP A 148 8.11 -12.23 6.51
C TRP A 148 8.03 -10.87 7.21
N LYS A 149 8.96 -10.63 8.15
CA LYS A 149 9.18 -9.33 8.77
C LYS A 149 10.56 -8.78 8.42
N PRO A 150 10.76 -7.44 8.44
CA PRO A 150 12.09 -6.86 8.28
C PRO A 150 13.11 -7.46 9.25
N GLY A 151 14.22 -7.96 8.72
CA GLY A 151 15.26 -8.69 9.44
C GLY A 151 15.24 -10.20 9.18
N ASP A 152 14.09 -10.77 8.80
CA ASP A 152 13.97 -12.20 8.54
C ASP A 152 14.67 -12.60 7.24
N SER A 153 15.03 -13.89 7.15
CA SER A 153 15.56 -14.50 5.93
C SER A 153 14.62 -14.32 4.75
N VAL A 154 15.21 -14.11 3.58
CA VAL A 154 14.52 -13.93 2.31
C VAL A 154 14.83 -15.07 1.36
N MET A 155 14.00 -15.21 0.33
CA MET A 155 14.17 -16.21 -0.71
C MET A 155 15.04 -15.66 -1.84
N VAL A 156 15.99 -16.47 -2.32
CA VAL A 156 16.70 -16.16 -3.57
C VAL A 156 15.77 -16.41 -4.74
N VAL A 157 15.64 -15.44 -5.66
CA VAL A 157 14.74 -15.58 -6.81
C VAL A 157 15.11 -16.81 -7.65
N PRO A 158 14.13 -17.59 -8.14
CA PRO A 158 14.40 -18.87 -8.80
C PRO A 158 15.15 -18.73 -10.13
N THR A 159 15.10 -17.55 -10.75
CA THR A 159 15.78 -17.25 -12.01
C THR A 159 17.29 -17.03 -11.85
N LEU A 160 17.79 -16.89 -10.61
CA LEU A 160 19.20 -16.63 -10.35
C LEU A 160 20.02 -17.94 -10.32
N PRO A 161 21.07 -18.11 -11.13
CA PRO A 161 21.94 -19.28 -11.04
C PRO A 161 22.72 -19.34 -9.72
N ASP A 162 23.10 -20.53 -9.26
CA ASP A 162 23.78 -20.73 -7.96
C ASP A 162 25.12 -19.98 -7.86
N GLU A 163 25.89 -19.93 -8.95
CA GLU A 163 27.18 -19.23 -8.99
C GLU A 163 27.03 -17.70 -8.88
N GLU A 164 25.96 -17.14 -9.43
CA GLU A 164 25.65 -15.71 -9.28
C GLU A 164 25.08 -15.43 -7.88
N ALA A 165 24.27 -16.35 -7.35
CA ALA A 165 23.71 -16.23 -6.00
C ALA A 165 24.80 -16.16 -4.93
N LYS A 166 25.82 -17.02 -5.01
CA LYS A 166 26.96 -16.99 -4.07
C LYS A 166 27.73 -15.66 -4.11
N LYS A 167 27.84 -15.04 -5.29
CA LYS A 167 28.51 -13.74 -5.46
C LYS A 167 27.67 -12.58 -4.92
N LEU A 168 26.37 -12.59 -5.19
CA LEU A 168 25.45 -11.52 -4.77
C LEU A 168 25.11 -11.58 -3.27
N PHE A 169 25.17 -12.76 -2.66
CA PHE A 169 24.78 -13.00 -1.27
C PHE A 169 25.94 -13.58 -0.45
N PRO A 170 26.95 -12.76 -0.07
CA PRO A 170 28.13 -13.22 0.66
C PRO A 170 27.82 -13.68 2.09
N LYS A 171 26.66 -13.29 2.64
CA LYS A 171 26.14 -13.78 3.94
C LYS A 171 25.73 -15.26 3.89
N GLY A 172 25.73 -15.89 2.72
CA GLY A 172 25.43 -17.29 2.51
C GLY A 172 24.07 -17.53 1.86
N VAL A 173 23.97 -18.64 1.14
CA VAL A 173 22.75 -19.15 0.52
C VAL A 173 22.52 -20.57 1.04
N PHE A 174 21.37 -20.80 1.66
CA PHE A 174 20.95 -22.09 2.18
C PHE A 174 19.87 -22.69 1.29
N THR A 175 20.15 -23.84 0.68
CA THR A 175 19.18 -24.57 -0.14
C THR A 175 18.57 -25.68 0.71
N LYS A 176 17.24 -25.68 0.85
CA LYS A 176 16.53 -26.76 1.53
C LYS A 176 16.30 -27.92 0.56
N ASP A 177 16.71 -29.11 0.97
CA ASP A 177 16.46 -30.33 0.21
C ASP A 177 14.96 -30.68 0.22
N LEU A 178 14.47 -31.06 -0.95
CA LEU A 178 13.08 -31.41 -1.18
C LEU A 178 12.99 -32.81 -1.81
N PRO A 179 11.92 -33.58 -1.54
CA PRO A 179 11.71 -34.89 -2.15
C PRO A 179 11.70 -34.87 -3.69
N SER A 180 11.42 -33.71 -4.30
CA SER A 180 11.43 -33.53 -5.75
C SER A 180 12.83 -33.44 -6.37
N GLY A 181 13.89 -33.34 -5.55
CA GLY A 181 15.26 -33.11 -6.00
C GLY A 181 15.53 -31.70 -6.58
N LYS A 182 14.50 -30.84 -6.68
CA LYS A 182 14.64 -29.50 -7.24
C LYS A 182 15.17 -28.51 -6.20
N LYS A 183 16.17 -27.71 -6.58
CA LYS A 183 16.90 -26.76 -5.70
C LYS A 183 16.35 -25.32 -5.75
N TYR A 184 15.03 -25.16 -5.77
CA TYR A 184 14.43 -23.81 -5.86
C TYR A 184 14.21 -23.15 -4.49
N LEU A 185 14.14 -23.95 -3.41
CA LEU A 185 13.84 -23.46 -2.07
C LEU A 185 15.14 -22.97 -1.39
N ARG A 186 15.58 -21.79 -1.82
CA ARG A 186 16.85 -21.17 -1.42
C ARG A 186 16.61 -19.95 -0.55
N TYR A 187 17.24 -19.91 0.62
CA TYR A 187 17.18 -18.84 1.59
C TYR A 187 18.50 -18.08 1.64
N THR A 188 18.45 -16.79 1.97
CA THR A 188 19.61 -16.00 2.32
C THR A 188 19.22 -14.98 3.40
N PRO A 189 20.10 -14.63 4.35
CA PRO A 189 19.85 -13.53 5.27
C PRO A 189 19.53 -12.25 4.49
N GLN A 190 18.69 -11.37 5.06
CA GLN A 190 18.37 -10.11 4.39
C GLN A 190 19.66 -9.34 4.03
N PRO A 191 19.87 -9.01 2.74
CA PRO A 191 21.12 -8.41 2.26
C PRO A 191 21.33 -7.00 2.78
#